data_AF-A0A510UMG0-F1
#
_entry.id   AF-A0A510UMG0-F1
#
_cell.length_a   1.000
_cell.length_b   1.000
_cell.length_c   1.000
_cell.angle_alpha   90.00
_cell.angle_beta   90.00
_cell.angle_gamma   90.00
#
_symmetry.space_group_name_H-M   'P 1'
#
loop_
_entity.id
_entity.type
_entity.pdbx_description
1 polymer ?
#
loop_
_entity_poly.entity_id
_entity_poly.type
_entity_poly.pdbx_seq_one_letter_code
_entity_poly.pdbx_strand_id
1 'polypeptide(L)' 'MHTKQNNLSKQIEQTDKIYSIKQNDTLSSVAKDNGIGLDELLQLNPQIEKPNSLLIGQMINIK' A
#
# COMPACT_ATOMS: atom_id res chain seq x y z
N MET A 1 -32.64 4.23 -24.93
CA MET A 1 -31.45 3.80 -25.68
C MET A 1 -30.23 4.02 -24.78
N HIS A 2 -29.39 2.99 -24.65
CA HIS A 2 -28.29 2.86 -23.70
C HIS A 2 -27.23 3.97 -23.76
N THR A 3 -26.64 4.32 -22.62
CA THR A 3 -25.20 4.08 -22.35
C THR A 3 -24.85 4.33 -20.88
N LYS A 4 -24.29 3.31 -20.23
CA LYS A 4 -23.63 3.34 -18.92
C LYS A 4 -22.25 4.00 -19.08
N GLN A 5 -21.83 4.81 -18.11
CA GLN A 5 -20.42 4.99 -17.72
C GLN A 5 -20.38 5.71 -16.34
N ASN A 6 -20.54 5.04 -15.20
CA ASN A 6 -19.55 4.30 -14.39
C ASN A 6 -18.24 5.06 -14.03
N ASN A 7 -18.09 5.36 -12.72
CA ASN A 7 -16.84 5.37 -11.92
C ASN A 7 -15.78 6.49 -12.03
N LEU A 8 -16.12 7.73 -12.38
CA LEU A 8 -15.10 8.81 -12.50
C LEU A 8 -14.68 9.53 -11.20
N SER A 9 -15.33 9.28 -10.04
CA SER A 9 -14.97 9.93 -8.77
C SER A 9 -14.17 9.05 -7.80
N LYS A 10 -13.94 7.77 -8.13
CA LYS A 10 -13.19 6.84 -7.26
C LYS A 10 -11.72 6.67 -7.66
N GLN A 11 -11.24 7.44 -8.64
CA GLN A 11 -9.97 7.20 -9.34
C GLN A 11 -8.98 8.38 -9.31
N ILE A 12 -9.24 9.44 -8.52
CA ILE A 12 -8.39 10.66 -8.46
C ILE A 12 -7.72 10.87 -7.09
N GLU A 13 -7.76 9.87 -6.20
CA GLU A 13 -7.05 9.91 -4.90
C GLU A 13 -6.13 8.70 -4.71
N GLN A 14 -5.45 8.25 -5.78
CA GLN A 14 -4.19 7.52 -5.60
C GLN A 14 -3.08 8.55 -5.36
N THR A 15 -3.17 9.24 -4.23
CA THR A 15 -2.00 9.95 -3.72
C THR A 15 -1.10 8.89 -3.13
N ASP A 16 0.13 8.75 -3.66
CA ASP A 16 1.15 7.86 -3.09
C ASP A 16 1.18 8.05 -1.58
N LYS A 17 0.60 7.10 -0.85
CA LYS A 17 0.53 7.22 0.61
C LYS A 17 1.76 6.55 1.16
N ILE A 18 2.68 7.35 1.67
CA ILE A 18 3.91 6.83 2.27
C ILE A 18 3.70 6.58 3.76
N TYR A 19 4.05 5.38 4.21
CA TYR A 19 4.06 4.99 5.60
C TYR A 19 5.50 4.78 6.08
N SER A 20 5.82 5.29 7.27
CA SER A 20 7.11 5.06 7.92
C SER A 20 6.96 3.93 8.93
N ILE A 21 7.70 2.83 8.71
CA ILE A 21 7.70 1.66 9.57
C ILE A 21 8.08 2.03 11.01
N LYS A 22 7.31 1.56 11.97
CA LYS A 22 7.57 1.74 13.40
C LYS A 22 8.09 0.46 14.03
N GLN A 23 8.58 0.58 15.26
CA GLN A 23 9.00 -0.59 16.04
C GLN A 23 7.83 -1.58 16.20
N ASN A 24 8.10 -2.86 15.93
CA ASN A 24 7.13 -3.96 15.93
C ASN A 24 6.13 -3.98 14.76
N ASP A 25 6.24 -3.07 13.78
CA ASP A 25 5.46 -3.19 12.55
C ASP A 25 5.96 -4.37 11.71
N THR A 26 5.02 -5.02 11.05
CA THR A 26 5.28 -6.01 10.00
C THR A 26 4.58 -5.57 8.73
N LEU A 27 5.04 -6.01 7.55
CA LEU A 27 4.33 -5.72 6.31
C LEU A 27 2.89 -6.20 6.36
N SER A 28 2.65 -7.36 6.98
CA SER A 28 1.33 -7.93 7.17
C SER A 28 0.41 -7.05 8.03
N SER A 29 0.92 -6.50 9.15
CA SER A 29 0.13 -5.59 10.00
C SER A 29 -0.15 -4.28 9.28
N VAL A 30 0.86 -3.67 8.66
CA VAL A 30 0.70 -2.42 7.92
C VAL A 30 -0.27 -2.57 6.74
N ALA A 31 -0.17 -3.67 5.99
CA ALA A 31 -1.08 -3.97 4.89
C ALA A 31 -2.53 -4.09 5.39
N LYS A 32 -2.74 -4.90 6.43
CA LYS A 32 -4.06 -5.11 7.06
C LYS A 32 -4.66 -3.81 7.59
N ASP A 33 -3.87 -3.01 8.29
CA ASP A 33 -4.32 -1.74 8.89
C ASP A 33 -4.69 -0.70 7.83
N ASN A 34 -4.09 -0.78 6.64
CA ASN A 34 -4.41 0.10 5.51
C ASN A 34 -5.42 -0.49 4.53
N GLY A 35 -5.88 -1.73 4.78
CA GLY A 35 -6.87 -2.42 3.95
C GLY A 35 -6.34 -2.84 2.58
N ILE A 36 -5.04 -3.06 2.44
CA ILE A 36 -4.40 -3.55 1.22
C ILE A 36 -3.89 -4.98 1.40
N GLY A 37 -3.75 -5.72 0.31
CA GLY A 37 -3.15 -7.05 0.35
C GLY A 37 -1.66 -7.00 0.66
N LEU A 38 -1.11 -8.03 1.29
CA LEU A 38 0.35 -8.13 1.48
C LEU A 38 1.07 -8.21 0.12
N ASP A 39 0.52 -8.95 -0.84
CA ASP A 39 1.08 -9.07 -2.18
C ASP A 39 1.06 -7.73 -2.92
N GLU A 40 -0.05 -6.98 -2.80
CA GLU A 40 -0.18 -5.63 -3.35
C GLU A 40 0.84 -4.67 -2.70
N LEU A 41 1.02 -4.76 -1.37
CA LEU A 41 2.03 -3.97 -0.67
C LEU A 41 3.45 -4.28 -1.17
N LEU A 42 3.77 -5.55 -1.42
CA LEU A 42 5.07 -5.95 -1.95
C LEU A 42 5.26 -5.49 -3.41
N GLN A 43 4.21 -5.51 -4.22
CA GLN A 43 4.24 -5.00 -5.60
C GLN A 43 4.46 -3.49 -5.65
N LEU A 44 3.88 -2.74 -4.72
CA LEU A 44 4.11 -1.29 -4.58
C LEU A 44 5.51 -0.98 -4.06
N ASN A 45 6.18 -1.94 -3.42
CA ASN A 45 7.49 -1.75 -2.82
C ASN A 45 8.52 -2.79 -3.31
N PRO A 46 8.85 -2.80 -4.61
CA PRO A 46 9.82 -3.75 -5.17
C PRO A 46 11.22 -3.60 -4.57
N GLN A 47 11.51 -2.49 -3.89
CA GLN A 47 12.75 -2.28 -3.13
C GLN A 47 12.86 -3.16 -1.87
N ILE A 48 11.77 -3.81 -1.43
CA ILE A 48 11.78 -4.69 -0.27
C ILE A 48 12.11 -6.11 -0.73
N GLU A 49 13.41 -6.39 -0.86
CA GLU A 49 13.90 -7.73 -1.22
C GLU A 49 13.68 -8.75 -0.10
N LYS A 50 13.65 -8.29 1.15
CA LYS A 50 13.50 -9.12 2.35
C LYS A 50 12.33 -8.62 3.20
N PRO A 51 11.14 -9.22 3.07
CA PRO A 51 9.95 -8.86 3.85
C PRO A 51 10.16 -8.90 5.38
N ASN A 52 11.10 -9.75 5.83
CA ASN A 52 11.41 -9.96 7.24
C ASN A 52 12.48 -8.99 7.79
N SER A 53 13.02 -8.08 6.97
CA SER A 53 14.09 -7.15 7.36
C SER A 53 13.65 -5.70 7.18
N LEU A 54 12.51 -5.34 7.77
CA LEU A 54 12.04 -3.96 7.79
C LEU A 54 12.88 -3.15 8.77
N LEU A 55 13.31 -1.97 8.32
CA LEU A 55 14.02 -1.02 9.17
C LEU A 55 13.00 -0.03 9.77
N ILE A 56 13.13 0.25 11.06
CA ILE A 56 12.35 1.32 11.70
C ILE A 56 12.71 2.64 11.01
N GLY A 57 11.71 3.43 10.65
CA GLY A 57 11.85 4.64 9.86
C GLY A 57 11.81 4.43 8.35
N GLN A 58 11.85 3.18 7.87
CA GLN A 58 11.78 2.88 6.43
C GLN A 58 10.46 3.37 5.85
N MET A 59 10.55 4.09 4.74
CA MET A 59 9.39 4.58 3.99
C MET A 59 8.93 3.52 2.99
N ILE A 60 7.66 3.18 3.05
CA ILE A 60 7.01 2.24 2.14
C ILE A 60 5.73 2.85 1.57
N ASN A 61 5.43 2.55 0.32
CA ASN A 61 4.21 2.94 -0.35
C ASN A 61 3.06 2.00 0.06
N ILE A 62 1.93 2.55 0.48
CA ILE A 62 0.77 1.77 0.91
C ILE A 62 -0.50 2.04 0.09
N LYS A 63 -0.50 2.95 -0.90
CA LYS A 63 -1.63 3.23 -1.81
C LYS A 63 -1.22 3.97 -3.07
#